data_AF-A0A815XT44-F1
#
_entry.id   AF-A0A815XT44-F1
#
_cell.length_a   1.000
_cell.length_b   1.000
_cell.length_c   1.000
_cell.angle_alpha   90.00
_cell.angle_beta   90.00
_cell.angle_gamma   90.00
#
_symmetry.space_group_name_H-M   'P 1'
#
loop_
_entity.id
_entity.type
_entity.pdbx_description
1 polymer ?
#
loop_
_entity_poly.entity_id
_entity_poly.type
_entity_poly.pdbx_seq_one_letter_code
_entity_poly.pdbx_strand_id
1 'polypeptide(L)'
;ECIMRERGARHMFQIIIDYPESRHGGVLDDLKRCVSVVGKRHLIIDNVRNEFNKRLLHPGVGTTEILAAFINAIRVLRYLDSTGVMMELACHNVKQFLARREDTIRVIVSNMNEHGVLELDELTQR
;
A
#
# COMPACT_ATOMS: atom_id res chain seq x y z
N GLU A 1 -23.14 -11.93 0.78
CA GLU A 1 -23.45 -11.19 -0.46
C GLU A 1 -22.38 -10.13 -0.66
N CYS A 2 -21.79 -10.09 -1.86
CA CYS A 2 -20.51 -9.42 -2.13
C CYS A 2 -20.62 -7.90 -2.00
N ILE A 3 -19.97 -7.32 -0.98
CA ILE A 3 -19.87 -5.87 -0.70
C ILE A 3 -19.27 -5.08 -1.89
N MET A 4 -18.76 -5.78 -2.91
CA MET A 4 -17.99 -5.22 -4.03
C MET A 4 -18.82 -4.93 -5.30
N ARG A 5 -20.16 -4.88 -5.24
CA ARG A 5 -20.96 -4.78 -6.48
C ARG A 5 -20.79 -3.45 -7.25
N GLU A 6 -20.22 -2.39 -6.67
CA GLU A 6 -20.01 -1.12 -7.42
C GLU A 6 -18.83 -0.25 -6.98
N ARG A 7 -18.12 -0.59 -5.88
CA ARG A 7 -17.12 0.30 -5.27
C ARG A 7 -15.74 -0.33 -5.00
N GLY A 8 -15.48 -1.56 -5.46
CA GLY A 8 -14.30 -2.33 -5.06
C GLY A 8 -12.93 -1.70 -5.38
N ALA A 9 -12.80 -0.95 -6.48
CA ALA A 9 -11.55 -0.29 -6.84
C ALA A 9 -11.31 1.03 -6.07
N ARG A 10 -12.38 1.76 -5.72
CA ARG A 10 -12.27 3.01 -4.94
C ARG A 10 -11.97 2.76 -3.46
N HIS A 11 -12.34 1.60 -2.93
CA HIS A 11 -12.05 1.25 -1.54
C HIS A 11 -10.66 0.64 -1.33
N MET A 12 -9.95 0.20 -2.37
CA MET A 12 -8.66 -0.47 -2.16
C MET A 12 -7.63 0.43 -1.49
N PHE A 13 -7.54 1.71 -1.90
CA PHE A 13 -6.68 2.67 -1.23
C PHE A 13 -7.08 2.83 0.26
N GLN A 14 -8.37 2.95 0.55
CA GLN A 14 -8.84 3.11 1.94
C GLN A 14 -8.53 1.86 2.79
N ILE A 15 -8.73 0.66 2.24
CA ILE A 15 -8.40 -0.61 2.90
C ILE A 15 -6.90 -0.72 3.19
N ILE A 16 -6.06 -0.22 2.27
CA ILE A 16 -4.61 -0.11 2.49
C ILE A 16 -4.32 0.85 3.64
N ILE A 17 -4.89 2.06 3.63
CA ILE A 17 -4.64 3.06 4.68
C ILE A 17 -5.11 2.56 6.06
N ASP A 18 -6.27 1.90 6.13
CA ASP A 18 -6.89 1.43 7.37
C ASP A 18 -6.30 0.11 7.90
N TYR A 19 -5.25 -0.43 7.27
CA TYR A 19 -4.57 -1.64 7.76
C TYR A 19 -3.80 -1.33 9.07
N PRO A 20 -3.85 -2.19 10.10
CA PRO A 20 -4.37 -3.57 10.15
C PRO A 20 -5.86 -3.71 10.51
N GLU A 21 -6.56 -2.63 10.87
CA GLU A 21 -7.97 -2.69 11.26
C GLU A 21 -8.86 -3.25 10.15
N SER A 22 -8.55 -2.92 8.90
CA SER A 22 -9.22 -3.45 7.71
C SER A 22 -9.08 -4.97 7.49
N ARG A 23 -8.17 -5.64 8.22
CA ARG A 23 -8.03 -7.10 8.19
C ARG A 23 -9.21 -7.79 8.87
N HIS A 24 -9.83 -7.16 9.85
CA HIS A 24 -10.98 -7.71 10.57
C HIS A 24 -12.24 -7.56 9.70
N GLY A 25 -12.92 -8.67 9.40
CA GLY A 25 -14.18 -8.67 8.62
C GLY A 25 -14.12 -9.30 7.23
N GLY A 26 -13.06 -10.03 6.87
CA GLY A 26 -12.99 -10.81 5.61
C GLY A 26 -12.84 -9.97 4.33
N VAL A 27 -12.66 -8.66 4.46
CA VAL A 27 -12.53 -7.73 3.32
C VAL A 27 -11.33 -8.07 2.44
N LEU A 28 -10.20 -8.47 3.06
CA LEU A 28 -9.01 -8.91 2.32
C LEU A 28 -9.23 -10.21 1.55
N ASP A 29 -10.01 -11.15 2.08
CA ASP A 29 -10.36 -12.41 1.39
C ASP A 29 -11.24 -12.14 0.16
N ASP A 30 -12.23 -11.25 0.30
CA ASP A 30 -13.08 -10.82 -0.80
C ASP A 30 -12.28 -10.09 -1.88
N LEU A 31 -11.37 -9.20 -1.48
CA LEU A 31 -10.43 -8.54 -2.40
C LEU A 31 -9.55 -9.56 -3.12
N LYS A 32 -9.02 -10.56 -2.40
CA LYS A 32 -8.17 -11.59 -2.98
C LYS A 32 -8.93 -12.38 -4.04
N ARG A 33 -10.16 -12.80 -3.75
CA ARG A 33 -11.05 -13.45 -4.73
C ARG A 33 -11.32 -12.55 -5.94
N CYS A 34 -11.52 -11.25 -5.72
CA CYS A 34 -11.72 -10.28 -6.81
C CYS A 34 -10.47 -10.12 -7.69
N VAL A 35 -9.27 -10.10 -7.10
CA VAL A 35 -7.96 -10.01 -7.79
C VAL A 35 -7.64 -11.29 -8.56
N SER A 36 -8.09 -12.45 -8.06
CA SER A 36 -7.96 -13.73 -8.76
C SER A 36 -8.76 -13.79 -10.07
N VAL A 37 -9.77 -12.93 -10.26
CA VAL A 37 -10.50 -12.84 -11.53
C VAL A 37 -9.59 -12.21 -12.60
N VAL A 38 -9.15 -13.05 -13.53
CA VAL A 38 -8.25 -12.70 -14.64
C VAL A 38 -8.85 -11.53 -15.44
N GLY A 39 -8.02 -10.51 -15.70
CA GLY A 39 -8.41 -9.33 -16.49
C GLY A 39 -8.68 -8.05 -15.69
N LYS A 40 -8.75 -8.09 -14.35
CA LYS A 40 -8.97 -6.87 -13.52
C LYS A 40 -7.73 -6.35 -12.79
N ARG A 41 -6.63 -7.10 -12.78
CA ARG A 41 -5.42 -6.74 -12.02
C ARG A 41 -4.80 -5.41 -12.44
N HIS A 42 -4.66 -5.17 -13.75
CA HIS A 42 -4.12 -3.93 -14.27
C HIS A 42 -4.99 -2.72 -13.87
N LEU A 43 -6.31 -2.84 -13.99
CA LEU A 43 -7.27 -1.81 -13.60
C LEU A 43 -7.16 -1.49 -12.10
N ILE A 44 -6.99 -2.52 -11.27
CA ILE A 44 -6.80 -2.36 -9.83
C ILE A 44 -5.49 -1.62 -9.52
N ILE A 45 -4.38 -2.04 -10.14
CA ILE A 45 -3.07 -1.39 -9.99
C ILE A 45 -3.15 0.08 -10.40
N ASP A 46 -3.72 0.38 -11.56
CA ASP A 46 -3.82 1.75 -12.08
C ASP A 46 -4.70 2.63 -11.19
N ASN A 47 -5.80 2.09 -10.66
CA ASN A 47 -6.63 2.81 -9.70
C ASN A 47 -5.88 3.11 -8.40
N VAL A 48 -5.22 2.13 -7.80
CA VAL A 48 -4.43 2.32 -6.57
C VAL A 48 -3.30 3.33 -6.80
N ARG A 49 -2.58 3.22 -7.92
CA ARG A 49 -1.53 4.17 -8.30
C ARG A 49 -2.07 5.59 -8.45
N ASN A 50 -3.23 5.75 -9.09
CA ASN A 50 -3.88 7.05 -9.23
C ASN A 50 -4.29 7.63 -7.87
N GLU A 51 -4.81 6.82 -6.95
CA GLU A 51 -5.16 7.28 -5.60
C GLU A 51 -3.91 7.67 -4.78
N PHE A 52 -2.82 6.91 -4.86
CA PHE A 52 -1.54 7.29 -4.24
C PHE A 52 -1.06 8.65 -4.76
N ASN A 53 -1.01 8.84 -6.08
CA ASN A 53 -0.58 10.10 -6.68
C ASN A 53 -1.47 11.29 -6.25
N LYS A 54 -2.79 11.08 -6.13
CA LYS A 54 -3.74 12.15 -5.83
C LYS A 54 -3.80 12.51 -4.34
N ARG A 55 -3.71 11.52 -3.46
CA ARG A 55 -4.05 11.67 -2.03
C ARG A 55 -2.86 11.53 -1.08
N LEU A 56 -1.78 10.87 -1.52
CA LEU A 56 -0.62 10.57 -0.66
C LEU A 56 0.65 11.30 -1.11
N LEU A 57 0.92 11.35 -2.42
CA LEU A 57 2.19 11.79 -2.97
C LEU A 57 2.21 13.29 -3.31
N HIS A 58 1.99 14.12 -2.30
CA HIS A 58 2.12 15.57 -2.42
C HIS A 58 2.87 16.18 -1.23
N PRO A 59 3.48 17.38 -1.39
CA PRO A 59 4.35 17.98 -0.36
C PRO A 59 3.67 18.22 1.00
N GLY A 60 2.35 18.32 1.02
CA GLY A 60 1.57 18.49 2.25
C GLY A 60 1.44 17.25 3.14
N VAL A 61 1.83 16.05 2.69
CA VAL A 61 1.81 14.83 3.52
C VAL A 61 3.16 14.63 4.18
N GLY A 62 3.18 14.28 5.47
CA GLY A 62 4.41 13.98 6.20
C GLY A 62 5.10 12.71 5.71
N THR A 63 6.43 12.67 5.74
CA THR A 63 7.20 11.48 5.32
C THR A 63 6.84 10.25 6.13
N THR A 64 6.57 10.40 7.44
CA THR A 64 6.11 9.32 8.32
C THR A 64 4.78 8.73 7.86
N GLU A 65 3.82 9.56 7.46
CA GLU A 65 2.50 9.11 6.97
C GLU A 65 2.64 8.38 5.64
N ILE A 66 3.49 8.88 4.74
CA ILE A 66 3.78 8.22 3.46
C ILE A 66 4.43 6.85 3.69
N LEU A 67 5.38 6.76 4.63
CA LEU A 67 6.03 5.50 4.99
C LEU A 67 5.05 4.51 5.62
N ALA A 68 4.21 4.95 6.55
CA ALA A 68 3.18 4.09 7.15
C ALA A 68 2.20 3.54 6.10
N ALA A 69 1.71 4.41 5.20
CA ALA A 69 0.87 3.99 4.09
C ALA A 69 1.58 3.03 3.14
N PHE A 70 2.89 3.22 2.90
CA PHE A 70 3.69 2.35 2.06
C PHE A 70 3.88 0.96 2.67
N ILE A 71 4.18 0.87 3.97
CA ILE A 71 4.27 -0.41 4.70
C ILE A 71 2.93 -1.14 4.65
N ASN A 72 1.83 -0.44 4.95
CA ASN A 72 0.50 -1.01 4.85
C ASN A 72 0.17 -1.51 3.43
N ALA A 73 0.57 -0.75 2.40
CA ALA A 73 0.40 -1.15 1.01
C ALA A 73 1.15 -2.44 0.69
N ILE A 74 2.39 -2.59 1.17
CA ILE A 74 3.17 -3.81 0.98
C ILE A 74 2.46 -4.99 1.62
N ARG A 75 2.02 -4.88 2.88
CA ARG A 75 1.33 -5.94 3.62
C ARG A 75 0.05 -6.40 2.91
N VAL A 76 -0.79 -5.45 2.52
CA VAL A 76 -2.06 -5.75 1.82
C VAL A 76 -1.79 -6.33 0.43
N LEU A 77 -0.95 -5.70 -0.38
CA LEU A 77 -0.72 -6.14 -1.76
C LEU A 77 0.00 -7.50 -1.82
N ARG A 78 0.93 -7.81 -0.91
CA ARG A 78 1.54 -9.15 -0.80
C ARG A 78 0.54 -10.21 -0.39
N TYR A 79 -0.44 -9.85 0.45
CA TYR A 79 -1.51 -10.77 0.83
C TYR A 79 -2.44 -11.08 -0.36
N LEU A 80 -2.73 -10.08 -1.20
CA LEU A 80 -3.58 -10.20 -2.39
C LEU A 80 -2.88 -10.93 -3.55
N ASP A 81 -1.59 -10.68 -3.74
CA ASP A 81 -0.76 -11.24 -4.80
C ASP A 81 0.59 -11.70 -4.25
N SER A 82 0.73 -13.00 -4.05
CA SER A 82 1.97 -13.60 -3.55
C SER A 82 3.14 -13.49 -4.52
N THR A 83 2.91 -13.11 -5.79
CA THR A 83 3.99 -12.89 -6.76
C THR A 83 4.72 -11.56 -6.57
N GLY A 84 4.13 -10.61 -5.83
CA GLY A 84 4.71 -9.29 -5.57
C GLY A 84 4.62 -8.31 -6.75
N VAL A 85 4.12 -8.74 -7.91
CA VAL A 85 4.04 -7.91 -9.12
C VAL A 85 3.09 -6.72 -8.91
N MET A 86 1.95 -6.94 -8.24
CA MET A 86 1.02 -5.85 -7.94
C MET A 86 1.64 -4.79 -7.02
N MET A 87 2.41 -5.22 -6.02
CA MET A 87 3.12 -4.33 -5.09
C MET A 87 4.17 -3.49 -5.82
N GLU A 88 4.99 -4.13 -6.66
CA GLU A 88 6.05 -3.43 -7.39
C GLU A 88 5.48 -2.37 -8.34
N LEU A 89 4.42 -2.71 -9.07
CA LEU A 89 3.80 -1.78 -10.02
C LEU A 89 3.03 -0.65 -9.32
N ALA A 90 2.23 -0.95 -8.31
CA ALA A 90 1.40 0.06 -7.65
C ALA A 90 2.23 1.06 -6.82
N CYS A 91 3.30 0.57 -6.17
CA CYS A 91 4.10 1.38 -5.25
C CYS A 91 5.34 2.03 -5.87
N HIS A 92 5.59 1.83 -7.17
CA HIS A 92 6.74 2.41 -7.86
C HIS A 92 6.88 3.93 -7.63
N ASN A 93 5.78 4.67 -7.78
CA ASN A 93 5.77 6.12 -7.59
C ASN A 93 6.02 6.53 -6.13
N VAL A 94 5.57 5.71 -5.18
CA VAL A 94 5.79 5.95 -3.74
C VAL A 94 7.29 5.84 -3.43
N LYS A 95 7.96 4.79 -3.92
CA LYS A 95 9.42 4.61 -3.80
C LYS A 95 10.17 5.80 -4.41
N GLN A 96 9.79 6.22 -5.61
CA GLN A 96 10.43 7.35 -6.28
C GLN A 96 10.23 8.68 -5.52
N PHE A 97 9.04 8.90 -4.96
CA PHE A 97 8.72 10.10 -4.19
C PHE A 97 9.54 10.17 -2.89
N LEU A 98 9.59 9.07 -2.13
CA LEU A 98 10.39 8.97 -0.91
C LEU A 98 11.89 9.12 -1.19
N ALA A 99 12.40 8.58 -2.29
CA ALA A 99 13.81 8.71 -2.67
C ALA A 99 14.22 10.17 -2.99
N ARG A 100 13.28 11.02 -3.40
CA ARG A 100 13.53 12.45 -3.66
C ARG A 100 13.46 13.32 -2.41
N ARG A 101 12.90 12.82 -1.32
CA ARG A 101 12.76 13.55 -0.05
C ARG A 101 14.01 13.36 0.81
N GLU A 102 14.69 14.46 1.11
CA GLU A 102 15.94 14.44 1.89
C GLU A 102 15.75 13.99 3.34
N ASP A 103 14.53 14.12 3.88
CA ASP A 103 14.18 13.74 5.24
C ASP A 103 13.82 12.25 5.40
N THR A 104 13.65 11.50 4.31
CA THR A 104 13.26 10.08 4.34
C THR A 104 14.20 9.23 5.19
N ILE A 105 15.52 9.34 5.00
CA ILE A 105 16.49 8.54 5.77
C ILE A 105 16.42 8.90 7.25
N ARG A 106 16.32 10.20 7.57
CA ARG A 106 16.21 10.66 8.97
C ARG A 106 14.96 10.08 9.63
N VAL A 107 13.82 10.15 8.96
CA VAL A 107 12.55 9.62 9.47
C VAL A 107 12.62 8.10 9.64
N ILE A 108 13.21 7.37 8.70
CA ILE A 108 13.41 5.92 8.83
C ILE A 108 14.28 5.60 10.05
N VAL A 109 15.41 6.29 10.23
CA VAL A 109 16.32 6.07 11.36
C VAL A 109 15.66 6.44 12.69
N SER A 110 14.93 7.55 12.75
CA SER A 110 14.14 7.93 13.93
C SER A 110 13.11 6.86 14.29
N ASN A 111 12.35 6.35 13.32
CA ASN A 111 11.40 5.25 13.55
C ASN A 111 12.10 3.96 14.02
N MET A 112 13.29 3.63 13.49
CA MET A 112 14.06 2.47 13.97
C MET A 112 14.47 2.61 15.44
N ASN A 113 14.89 3.82 15.83
CA ASN A 113 15.35 4.09 17.20
C ASN A 113 14.19 4.15 18.19
N GLU A 114 13.01 4.61 17.76
CA GLU A 114 11.83 4.78 18.60
C GLU A 114 10.95 3.52 18.69
N HIS A 115 10.89 2.69 17.64
CA HIS A 115 9.95 1.56 17.55
C HIS A 115 10.58 0.16 17.42
N GLY A 116 11.91 0.03 17.30
CA GLY A 116 12.56 -1.27 17.12
C GLY A 116 12.29 -1.92 15.75
N VAL A 117 13.18 -2.83 15.35
CA VAL A 117 13.49 -3.28 13.96
C VAL A 117 12.33 -3.92 13.14
N LEU A 118 11.10 -4.00 13.66
CA LEU A 118 10.09 -4.93 13.13
C LEU A 118 9.35 -4.48 11.85
N GLU A 119 9.53 -3.23 11.37
CA GLU A 119 8.71 -2.71 10.26
C GLU A 119 9.39 -2.52 8.91
N LEU A 120 10.72 -2.71 8.83
CA LEU A 120 11.50 -2.35 7.65
C LEU A 120 12.10 -3.54 6.90
N ASP A 121 12.01 -4.77 7.43
CA ASP A 121 12.49 -5.96 6.71
C ASP A 121 11.74 -6.17 5.38
N GLU A 122 10.50 -5.67 5.30
CA GLU A 122 9.69 -5.63 4.08
C GLU A 122 10.17 -4.61 3.03
N LEU A 123 10.95 -3.59 3.42
CA LEU A 123 11.52 -2.58 2.50
C LEU A 123 12.87 -3.01 1.92
N THR A 124 13.57 -3.95 2.56
CA THR A 124 14.90 -4.44 2.17
C THR A 124 14.90 -5.75 1.37
N GLN A 125 13.77 -6.47 1.31
CA GLN A 125 13.66 -7.69 0.49
C GLN A 125 13.45 -7.35 -0.99
N ARG A 126 14.54 -7.51 -1.76
CA ARG A 126 14.56 -7.53 -3.23
C ARG A 126 13.94 -8.81 -3.79
#